data_AF-A0A2V7Z4T3-F1
#
_entry.id   AF-A0A2V7Z4T3-F1
#
_cell.length_a   1.000
_cell.length_b   1.000
_cell.length_c   1.000
_cell.angle_alpha   90.00
_cell.angle_beta   90.00
_cell.angle_gamma   90.00
#
_symmetry.space_group_name_H-M   'P 1'
#
loop_
_entity.id
_entity.type
_entity.pdbx_description
1 polymer ?
#
loop_
_entity_poly.entity_id
_entity_poly.type
_entity_poly.pdbx_seq_one_letter_code
_entity_poly.pdbx_strand_id
1 'polypeptide(L)'
;MLKKRPSTQFVTPHSSAQRWPRRTSAPSVFTAFVGGLQGARTPDADLFHDTWHGLRAALAQEMKRRGLWESPPHYLGVCGWERWDSEAPGAGSARAQSALGELVADCYAFIFVDRLQSLKRHLLEKPEIDGLVLLNIRHFLHERQRLHDPLGFRVFELLQTAVEEAVASGDLHVLAGDRKIRNDTLLGFRPAAAPLATPADWERIALRWNDELMPGLITAQTRKLAAVARRLRELLLELPGLGVEAFRFKDLLDPLKRDARGRWATLLEEEEDGGAGVSGQGFEEVARRVSASIERLEADSRTRSQLRTLWHHLWRQHGEEAPEAGGPPSYRQLGQRLSIPRERLPGLFDLLRQIVPR
;
A
#
# COMPACT_ATOMS: atom_id res chain seq x y z
N MET A 1 55.17 0.84 -2.18
CA MET A 1 54.52 -0.48 -2.01
C MET A 1 53.00 -0.31 -2.10
N LEU A 2 52.43 -0.58 -3.28
CA LEU A 2 50.98 -0.48 -3.52
C LEU A 2 50.29 -1.76 -3.05
N LYS A 3 49.44 -1.67 -2.02
CA LYS A 3 48.61 -2.78 -1.53
C LYS A 3 47.58 -3.16 -2.61
N LYS A 4 47.79 -4.30 -3.28
CA LYS A 4 46.80 -4.91 -4.19
C LYS A 4 45.50 -5.17 -3.43
N ARG A 5 44.38 -4.61 -3.92
CA ARG A 5 43.04 -4.94 -3.41
C ARG A 5 42.67 -6.37 -3.83
N PRO A 6 42.06 -7.18 -2.96
CA PRO A 6 41.61 -8.51 -3.31
C PRO A 6 40.51 -8.42 -4.39
N SER A 7 40.75 -9.09 -5.51
CA SER A 7 39.78 -9.26 -6.59
C SER A 7 38.66 -10.18 -6.11
N THR A 8 37.44 -9.64 -6.01
CA THR A 8 36.21 -10.44 -5.91
C THR A 8 36.01 -11.14 -7.25
N GLN A 9 36.51 -12.37 -7.38
CA GLN A 9 36.18 -13.23 -8.50
C GLN A 9 34.68 -13.58 -8.40
N PHE A 10 33.89 -13.02 -9.30
CA PHE A 10 32.55 -13.50 -9.57
C PHE A 10 32.68 -14.87 -10.23
N VAL A 11 32.28 -15.92 -9.51
CA VAL A 11 32.19 -17.27 -10.05
C VAL A 11 31.14 -17.24 -11.17
N THR A 12 31.56 -17.57 -12.39
CA THR A 12 30.71 -17.68 -13.57
C THR A 12 29.65 -18.77 -13.34
N PRO A 13 28.35 -18.53 -13.58
CA PRO A 13 27.33 -19.55 -13.36
C PRO A 13 27.43 -20.65 -14.42
N HIS A 14 27.24 -21.89 -13.98
CA HIS A 14 27.29 -23.08 -14.81
C HIS A 14 26.20 -23.08 -15.89
N SER A 15 26.62 -23.36 -17.12
CA SER A 15 25.78 -23.49 -18.30
C SER A 15 24.98 -24.80 -18.26
N SER A 16 23.81 -24.79 -17.66
CA SER A 16 22.79 -25.80 -17.94
C SER A 16 21.44 -25.13 -18.11
N ALA A 17 21.10 -24.81 -19.36
CA ALA A 17 19.78 -24.36 -19.79
C ALA A 17 18.77 -25.53 -19.68
N GLN A 18 18.47 -25.95 -18.46
CA GLN A 18 17.32 -26.80 -18.19
C GLN A 18 16.06 -25.94 -18.30
N ARG A 19 15.04 -26.44 -19.02
CA ARG A 19 13.76 -25.76 -19.22
C ARG A 19 13.20 -25.25 -17.89
N TRP A 20 12.98 -23.95 -17.84
CA TRP A 20 12.26 -23.27 -16.78
C TRP A 20 10.74 -23.37 -17.00
N PRO A 21 9.92 -23.56 -15.96
CA PRO A 21 10.28 -23.84 -14.56
C PRO A 21 10.64 -25.32 -14.33
N ARG A 22 11.60 -25.59 -13.43
CA ARG A 22 11.95 -26.98 -13.03
C ARG A 22 10.74 -27.62 -12.35
N ARG A 23 10.25 -28.75 -12.88
CA ARG A 23 9.30 -29.62 -12.16
C ARG A 23 10.06 -30.34 -11.07
N THR A 24 10.06 -29.80 -9.86
CA THR A 24 10.67 -30.48 -8.71
C THR A 24 9.60 -30.86 -7.70
N SER A 25 9.69 -32.11 -7.22
CA SER A 25 9.14 -32.57 -5.94
C SER A 25 9.90 -31.95 -4.74
N ALA A 26 10.47 -30.74 -4.93
CA ALA A 26 11.37 -30.09 -3.99
C ALA A 26 10.58 -29.36 -2.91
N PRO A 27 11.22 -29.08 -1.75
CA PRO A 27 10.73 -28.08 -0.83
C PRO A 27 10.33 -26.82 -1.61
N SER A 28 9.20 -26.26 -1.21
CA SER A 28 8.63 -25.05 -1.78
C SER A 28 9.67 -23.91 -1.86
N VAL A 29 9.62 -23.14 -2.95
CA VAL A 29 10.71 -22.23 -3.39
C VAL A 29 11.17 -21.29 -2.28
N PHE A 30 10.25 -20.73 -1.48
CA PHE A 30 10.60 -19.79 -0.42
C PHE A 30 11.30 -20.48 0.76
N THR A 31 10.86 -21.69 1.11
CA THR A 31 11.49 -22.51 2.14
C THR A 31 12.92 -22.87 1.75
N ALA A 32 13.13 -23.31 0.51
CA ALA A 32 14.46 -23.61 -0.01
C ALA A 32 15.38 -22.37 0.03
N PHE A 33 14.86 -21.21 -0.39
CA PHE A 33 15.60 -19.94 -0.36
C PHE A 33 16.05 -19.52 1.04
N VAL A 34 15.13 -19.50 2.01
CA VAL A 34 15.47 -19.12 3.39
C VAL A 34 16.40 -20.16 4.04
N GLY A 35 16.22 -21.44 3.74
CA GLY A 35 17.12 -22.52 4.17
C GLY A 35 18.54 -22.34 3.62
N GLY A 36 18.68 -22.03 2.33
CA GLY A 36 19.98 -21.75 1.70
C GLY A 36 20.73 -20.56 2.31
N LEU A 37 20.00 -19.61 2.93
CA LEU A 37 20.58 -18.47 3.64
C LEU A 37 21.06 -18.79 5.07
N GLN A 38 20.87 -20.01 5.60
CA GLN A 38 21.26 -20.37 6.98
C GLN A 38 22.76 -20.62 7.18
N GLY A 39 23.59 -20.53 6.14
CA GLY A 39 25.05 -20.65 6.28
C GLY A 39 25.88 -19.89 5.24
N ALA A 40 25.25 -19.40 4.16
CA ALA A 40 25.92 -18.68 3.08
C ALA A 40 25.85 -17.15 3.29
N ARG A 41 26.92 -16.44 2.92
CA ARG A 41 26.92 -14.96 2.86
C ARG A 41 26.10 -14.41 1.68
N THR A 42 25.93 -15.21 0.63
CA THR A 42 25.21 -14.83 -0.59
C THR A 42 24.28 -15.97 -1.00
N PRO A 43 23.02 -15.69 -1.38
CA PRO A 43 22.12 -16.70 -1.90
C PRO A 43 22.65 -17.26 -3.22
N ASP A 44 22.33 -18.53 -3.47
CA ASP A 44 22.49 -19.13 -4.79
C ASP A 44 21.68 -18.31 -5.83
N ALA A 45 22.30 -18.04 -6.99
CA ALA A 45 21.73 -17.13 -7.98
C ALA A 45 20.48 -17.71 -8.65
N ASP A 46 20.45 -19.02 -8.89
CA ASP A 46 19.27 -19.70 -9.46
C ASP A 46 18.13 -19.67 -8.45
N LEU A 47 18.43 -19.96 -7.18
CA LEU A 47 17.44 -19.95 -6.09
C LEU A 47 16.87 -18.55 -5.82
N PHE A 48 17.70 -17.51 -5.94
CA PHE A 48 17.25 -16.13 -5.90
C PHE A 48 16.30 -15.83 -7.07
N HIS A 49 16.64 -16.27 -8.29
CA HIS A 49 15.81 -16.07 -9.47
C HIS A 49 14.45 -16.77 -9.34
N ASP A 50 14.45 -18.04 -8.91
CA ASP A 50 13.24 -18.83 -8.58
C ASP A 50 12.37 -18.08 -7.57
N THR A 51 12.97 -17.59 -6.49
CA THR A 51 12.29 -16.87 -5.42
C THR A 51 11.69 -15.56 -5.92
N TRP A 52 12.42 -14.81 -6.74
CA TRP A 52 11.95 -13.57 -7.32
C TRP A 52 10.73 -13.79 -8.21
N HIS A 53 10.76 -14.80 -9.08
CA HIS A 53 9.64 -15.17 -9.93
C HIS A 53 8.45 -15.70 -9.14
N GLY A 54 8.69 -16.54 -8.13
CA GLY A 54 7.65 -17.03 -7.21
C GLY A 54 6.97 -15.89 -6.46
N LEU A 55 7.75 -14.93 -5.95
CA LEU A 55 7.23 -13.74 -5.25
C LEU A 55 6.40 -12.87 -6.19
N ARG A 56 6.88 -12.63 -7.41
CA ARG A 56 6.15 -11.88 -8.45
C ARG A 56 4.80 -12.53 -8.76
N ALA A 57 4.77 -13.84 -8.95
CA ALA A 57 3.54 -14.57 -9.25
C ALA A 57 2.55 -14.53 -8.08
N ALA A 58 3.02 -14.80 -6.86
CA ALA A 58 2.20 -14.78 -5.65
C ALA A 58 1.62 -13.38 -5.38
N LEU A 59 2.43 -12.33 -5.55
CA LEU A 59 2.01 -10.94 -5.39
C LEU A 59 0.95 -10.56 -6.44
N ALA A 60 1.18 -10.86 -7.72
CA ALA A 60 0.23 -10.57 -8.79
C ALA A 60 -1.11 -11.31 -8.59
N GLN A 61 -1.06 -12.58 -8.16
CA GLN A 61 -2.26 -13.36 -7.84
C GLN A 61 -3.03 -12.73 -6.67
N GLU A 62 -2.33 -12.32 -5.61
CA GLU A 62 -2.96 -11.67 -4.46
C GLU A 62 -3.57 -10.32 -4.83
N MET A 63 -2.91 -9.54 -5.69
CA MET A 63 -3.47 -8.27 -6.22
C MET A 63 -4.74 -8.51 -7.04
N LYS A 64 -4.74 -9.52 -7.92
CA LYS A 64 -5.95 -9.90 -8.69
C LYS A 64 -7.09 -10.30 -7.76
N ARG A 65 -6.80 -11.12 -6.75
CA ARG A 65 -7.77 -11.55 -5.74
C ARG A 65 -8.42 -10.37 -4.99
N ARG A 66 -7.65 -9.31 -4.75
CA ARG A 66 -8.12 -8.08 -4.09
C ARG A 66 -8.73 -7.04 -5.03
N GLY A 67 -8.76 -7.27 -6.34
CA GLY A 67 -9.14 -6.27 -7.33
C GLY A 67 -8.13 -5.12 -7.50
N LEU A 68 -6.93 -5.24 -6.94
CA LEU A 68 -5.88 -4.21 -7.04
C LEU A 68 -5.14 -4.24 -8.38
N TRP A 69 -5.25 -5.35 -9.11
CA TRP A 69 -4.62 -5.49 -10.42
C TRP A 69 -5.22 -4.54 -11.47
N GLU A 70 -6.48 -4.16 -11.32
CA GLU A 70 -7.15 -3.19 -12.21
C GLU A 70 -7.02 -1.75 -11.67
N SER A 71 -6.51 -1.60 -10.44
CA SER A 71 -6.33 -0.30 -9.83
C SER A 71 -5.02 0.35 -10.29
N PRO A 72 -4.96 1.69 -10.38
CA PRO A 72 -3.73 2.41 -10.66
C PRO A 72 -2.59 2.05 -9.68
N PRO A 73 -1.34 1.89 -10.16
CA PRO A 73 -0.20 1.56 -9.32
C PRO A 73 0.06 2.49 -8.14
N HIS A 74 -0.29 3.77 -8.27
CA HIS A 74 -0.08 4.76 -7.22
C HIS A 74 -0.90 4.49 -5.94
N TYR A 75 -2.01 3.74 -6.01
CA TYR A 75 -2.74 3.30 -4.80
C TYR A 75 -1.95 2.32 -3.92
N LEU A 76 -0.88 1.74 -4.46
CA LEU A 76 0.09 0.96 -3.69
C LEU A 76 1.43 1.68 -3.61
N GLY A 77 1.50 2.98 -3.88
CA GLY A 77 2.71 3.81 -3.77
C GLY A 77 3.75 3.58 -4.87
N VAL A 78 3.33 3.04 -6.02
CA VAL A 78 4.18 2.93 -7.21
C VAL A 78 3.77 4.06 -8.17
N CYS A 79 4.55 5.13 -8.21
CA CYS A 79 4.23 6.35 -8.96
C CYS A 79 4.87 6.34 -10.36
N GLY A 80 4.33 7.14 -11.29
CA GLY A 80 4.85 7.24 -12.66
C GLY A 80 4.39 6.11 -13.60
N TRP A 81 3.39 5.33 -13.18
CA TRP A 81 2.87 4.19 -13.94
C TRP A 81 1.34 4.24 -14.03
N GLU A 82 0.80 4.02 -15.22
CA GLU A 82 -0.65 3.92 -15.44
C GLU A 82 -1.19 2.51 -15.13
N ARG A 83 -0.43 1.47 -15.50
CA ARG A 83 -0.83 0.07 -15.34
C ARG A 83 0.31 -0.79 -14.81
N TRP A 84 -0.03 -1.93 -14.23
CA TRP A 84 0.92 -2.89 -13.65
C TRP A 84 1.78 -3.63 -14.68
N ASP A 85 1.25 -3.79 -15.90
CA ASP A 85 1.83 -4.48 -17.03
C ASP A 85 2.54 -3.55 -18.02
N SER A 86 2.51 -2.23 -17.80
CA SER A 86 3.22 -1.27 -18.64
C SER A 86 4.73 -1.45 -18.55
N GLU A 87 5.41 -1.28 -19.68
CA GLU A 87 6.87 -1.16 -19.77
C GLU A 87 7.26 0.32 -19.79
N ALA A 88 8.40 0.66 -19.18
CA ALA A 88 8.87 2.04 -19.15
C ALA A 88 9.15 2.54 -20.58
N PRO A 89 8.61 3.70 -20.99
CA PRO A 89 8.94 4.27 -22.29
C PRO A 89 10.45 4.55 -22.38
N GLY A 90 11.12 4.00 -23.39
CA GLY A 90 12.54 4.23 -23.67
C GLY A 90 13.53 3.40 -22.85
N ALA A 91 13.09 2.46 -22.02
CA ALA A 91 13.99 1.50 -21.39
C ALA A 91 14.47 0.49 -22.44
N GLY A 92 15.67 0.70 -22.97
CA GLY A 92 16.36 -0.33 -23.76
C GLY A 92 16.40 -1.67 -23.02
N SER A 93 16.58 -2.76 -23.77
CA SER A 93 16.53 -4.18 -23.37
C SER A 93 17.26 -4.62 -22.08
N ALA A 94 17.94 -3.73 -21.37
CA ALA A 94 18.80 -4.02 -20.23
C ALA A 94 18.08 -4.26 -18.89
N ARG A 95 16.76 -4.09 -18.79
CA ARG A 95 15.85 -4.63 -17.75
C ARG A 95 14.58 -3.79 -17.81
N ALA A 96 13.52 -4.33 -18.41
CA ALA A 96 12.20 -3.71 -18.33
C ALA A 96 11.82 -3.57 -16.85
N GLN A 97 12.02 -2.36 -16.31
CA GLN A 97 11.39 -1.95 -15.07
C GLN A 97 9.91 -1.87 -15.41
N SER A 98 9.08 -2.50 -14.58
CA SER A 98 7.63 -2.39 -14.65
C SER A 98 7.14 -2.01 -13.27
N ALA A 99 5.95 -1.43 -13.19
CA ALA A 99 5.32 -1.11 -11.91
C ALA A 99 5.26 -2.32 -10.97
N LEU A 100 4.94 -3.51 -11.51
CA LEU A 100 4.97 -4.75 -10.74
C LEU A 100 6.39 -5.10 -10.27
N GLY A 101 7.42 -4.86 -11.09
CA GLY A 101 8.82 -5.08 -10.71
C GLY A 101 9.25 -4.24 -9.52
N GLU A 102 8.85 -2.97 -9.48
CA GLU A 102 9.08 -2.09 -8.32
C GLU A 102 8.36 -2.59 -7.08
N LEU A 103 7.08 -2.96 -7.19
CA LEU A 103 6.31 -3.50 -6.07
C LEU A 103 6.89 -4.82 -5.55
N VAL A 104 7.40 -5.68 -6.44
CA VAL A 104 8.09 -6.93 -6.05
C VAL A 104 9.38 -6.65 -5.30
N ALA A 105 10.15 -5.62 -5.70
CA ALA A 105 11.35 -5.21 -4.97
C ALA A 105 11.03 -4.74 -3.55
N ASP A 106 9.99 -3.91 -3.39
CA ASP A 106 9.50 -3.46 -2.09
C ASP A 106 8.99 -4.62 -1.24
N CYS A 107 8.22 -5.54 -1.84
CA CYS A 107 7.72 -6.73 -1.17
C CYS A 107 8.87 -7.66 -0.73
N TYR A 108 9.88 -7.83 -1.57
CA TYR A 108 11.08 -8.60 -1.25
C TYR A 108 11.80 -7.99 -0.04
N ALA A 109 12.00 -6.68 -0.01
CA ALA A 109 12.61 -6.00 1.14
C ALA A 109 11.80 -6.23 2.42
N PHE A 110 10.48 -6.04 2.35
CA PHE A 110 9.59 -6.25 3.50
C PHE A 110 9.66 -7.68 4.08
N ILE A 111 9.76 -8.70 3.22
CA ILE A 111 9.73 -10.11 3.64
C ILE A 111 11.13 -10.64 3.95
N PHE A 112 12.06 -10.52 3.01
CA PHE A 112 13.35 -11.20 3.03
C PHE A 112 14.52 -10.32 3.49
N VAL A 113 14.29 -9.03 3.73
CA VAL A 113 15.28 -8.15 4.39
C VAL A 113 14.82 -7.87 5.82
N ASP A 114 13.64 -7.29 5.99
CA ASP A 114 13.18 -6.82 7.30
C ASP A 114 12.76 -7.98 8.23
N ARG A 115 12.22 -9.07 7.67
CA ARG A 115 11.65 -10.20 8.43
C ARG A 115 12.46 -11.49 8.32
N LEU A 116 13.64 -11.46 7.69
CA LEU A 116 14.45 -12.67 7.43
C LEU A 116 14.76 -13.48 8.70
N GLN A 117 15.10 -12.80 9.79
CA GLN A 117 15.45 -13.48 11.05
C GLN A 117 14.24 -14.20 11.66
N SER A 118 13.04 -13.65 11.50
CA SER A 118 11.80 -14.32 11.93
C SER A 118 11.53 -15.57 11.09
N LEU A 119 11.67 -15.46 9.76
CA LEU A 119 11.51 -16.59 8.85
C LEU A 119 12.51 -17.72 9.14
N LYS A 120 13.78 -17.38 9.37
CA LYS A 120 14.83 -18.34 9.75
C LYS A 120 14.47 -19.10 11.04
N ARG A 121 13.96 -18.38 12.05
CA ARG A 121 13.53 -18.99 13.32
C ARG A 121 12.38 -19.96 13.12
N HIS A 122 11.36 -19.56 12.35
CA HIS A 122 10.23 -20.44 12.05
C HIS A 122 10.66 -21.70 11.29
N LEU A 123 11.68 -21.61 10.43
CA LEU A 123 12.22 -22.76 9.71
C LEU A 123 12.96 -23.76 10.62
N LEU A 124 13.39 -23.35 11.82
CA LEU A 124 13.95 -24.28 12.81
C LEU A 124 12.86 -25.15 13.47
N GLU A 125 11.64 -24.63 13.53
CA GLU A 125 10.50 -25.28 14.21
C GLU A 125 9.54 -25.97 13.22
N LYS A 126 9.53 -25.52 11.96
CA LYS A 126 8.57 -25.96 10.94
C LYS A 126 9.30 -26.40 9.68
N PRO A 127 8.88 -27.51 9.05
CA PRO A 127 9.52 -28.00 7.82
C PRO A 127 9.26 -27.10 6.60
N GLU A 128 8.24 -26.24 6.65
CA GLU A 128 7.82 -25.37 5.55
C GLU A 128 7.36 -24.00 6.08
N ILE A 129 7.74 -22.92 5.39
CA ILE A 129 7.40 -21.53 5.76
C ILE A 129 6.64 -20.75 4.67
N ASP A 130 6.27 -21.38 3.55
CA ASP A 130 5.65 -20.69 2.41
C ASP A 130 4.31 -20.04 2.79
N GLY A 131 3.51 -20.71 3.62
CA GLY A 131 2.29 -20.12 4.16
C GLY A 131 2.53 -18.81 4.94
N LEU A 132 3.67 -18.70 5.63
CA LEU A 132 4.07 -17.47 6.33
C LEU A 132 4.54 -16.38 5.35
N VAL A 133 5.23 -16.75 4.28
CA VAL A 133 5.59 -15.81 3.21
C VAL A 133 4.34 -15.26 2.53
N LEU A 134 3.39 -16.12 2.15
CA LEU A 134 2.10 -15.70 1.57
C LEU A 134 1.31 -14.81 2.53
N LEU A 135 1.35 -15.08 3.83
CA LEU A 135 0.76 -14.21 4.84
C LEU A 135 1.45 -12.84 4.89
N ASN A 136 2.79 -12.78 4.82
CA ASN A 136 3.50 -11.51 4.77
C ASN A 136 3.22 -10.72 3.49
N ILE A 137 3.01 -11.37 2.33
CA ILE A 137 2.55 -10.69 1.09
C ILE A 137 1.20 -10.00 1.34
N ARG A 138 0.28 -10.69 2.04
CA ARG A 138 -1.03 -10.11 2.38
C ARG A 138 -0.91 -8.90 3.30
N HIS A 139 -0.04 -8.97 4.31
CA HIS A 139 0.24 -7.86 5.21
C HIS A 139 0.89 -6.69 4.48
N PHE A 140 1.87 -6.96 3.63
CA PHE A 140 2.54 -5.96 2.80
C PHE A 140 1.52 -5.16 1.97
N LEU A 141 0.66 -5.84 1.21
CA LEU A 141 -0.35 -5.15 0.39
C LEU A 141 -1.34 -4.36 1.25
N HIS A 142 -1.76 -4.91 2.40
CA HIS A 142 -2.65 -4.21 3.32
C HIS A 142 -2.02 -2.93 3.87
N GLU A 143 -0.76 -2.99 4.30
CA GLU A 143 -0.01 -1.82 4.78
C GLU A 143 0.19 -0.78 3.67
N ARG A 144 0.50 -1.22 2.43
CA ARG A 144 0.64 -0.31 1.28
C ARG A 144 -0.66 0.39 0.94
N GLN A 145 -1.79 -0.31 0.91
CA GLN A 145 -3.10 0.31 0.70
C GLN A 145 -3.42 1.32 1.80
N ARG A 146 -3.21 0.96 3.07
CA ARG A 146 -3.44 1.88 4.19
C ARG A 146 -2.61 3.16 4.09
N LEU A 147 -1.37 3.04 3.59
CA LEU A 147 -0.44 4.17 3.49
C LEU A 147 -0.70 5.04 2.26
N HIS A 148 -0.95 4.43 1.10
CA HIS A 148 -0.97 5.11 -0.20
C HIS A 148 -2.37 5.33 -0.78
N ASP A 149 -3.38 4.63 -0.25
CA ASP A 149 -4.80 4.83 -0.55
C ASP A 149 -5.62 4.87 0.76
N PRO A 150 -5.34 5.83 1.65
CA PRO A 150 -5.96 5.88 2.98
C PRO A 150 -7.48 6.04 2.89
N LEU A 151 -7.98 6.78 1.89
CA LEU A 151 -9.42 6.98 1.70
C LEU A 151 -10.10 5.70 1.20
N GLY A 152 -9.58 5.07 0.15
CA GLY A 152 -10.13 3.81 -0.34
C GLY A 152 -10.03 2.70 0.71
N PHE A 153 -8.94 2.65 1.47
CA PHE A 153 -8.79 1.75 2.60
C PHE A 153 -9.85 1.99 3.68
N ARG A 154 -10.09 3.24 4.07
CA ARG A 154 -11.10 3.61 5.07
C ARG A 154 -12.52 3.25 4.63
N VAL A 155 -12.88 3.52 3.38
CA VAL A 155 -14.19 3.12 2.81
C VAL A 155 -14.37 1.60 2.91
N PHE A 156 -13.32 0.83 2.61
CA PHE A 156 -13.35 -0.63 2.75
C PHE A 156 -13.57 -1.07 4.20
N GLU A 157 -12.80 -0.56 5.16
CA GLU A 157 -12.94 -0.96 6.57
C GLU A 157 -14.33 -0.64 7.13
N LEU A 158 -14.86 0.55 6.82
CA LEU A 158 -16.17 0.99 7.29
C LEU A 158 -17.30 0.16 6.68
N LEU A 159 -17.25 -0.09 5.37
CA LEU A 159 -18.25 -0.93 4.70
C LEU A 159 -18.17 -2.38 5.19
N GLN A 160 -16.96 -2.93 5.34
CA GLN A 160 -16.77 -4.27 5.87
C GLN A 160 -17.37 -4.39 7.27
N THR A 161 -17.08 -3.43 8.16
CA THR A 161 -17.64 -3.39 9.53
C THR A 161 -19.17 -3.34 9.49
N ALA A 162 -19.75 -2.44 8.68
CA ALA A 162 -21.20 -2.30 8.55
C ALA A 162 -21.88 -3.58 8.05
N VAL A 163 -21.27 -4.28 7.09
CA VAL A 163 -21.76 -5.56 6.57
C VAL A 163 -21.62 -6.67 7.61
N GLU A 164 -20.48 -6.77 8.30
CA GLU A 164 -20.26 -7.77 9.35
C GLU A 164 -21.28 -7.62 10.50
N GLU A 165 -21.57 -6.38 10.91
CA GLU A 165 -22.61 -6.09 11.89
C GLU A 165 -24.01 -6.47 11.41
N ALA A 166 -24.36 -6.17 10.16
CA ALA A 166 -25.64 -6.54 9.57
C ALA A 166 -25.80 -8.05 9.41
N VAL A 167 -24.71 -8.78 9.13
CA VAL A 167 -24.72 -10.25 9.12
C VAL A 167 -24.88 -10.80 10.53
N ALA A 168 -24.19 -10.22 11.51
CA ALA A 168 -24.29 -10.64 12.91
C ALA A 168 -25.69 -10.42 13.50
N SER A 169 -26.40 -9.36 13.10
CA SER A 169 -27.79 -9.11 13.49
C SER A 169 -28.83 -9.93 12.72
N GLY A 170 -28.43 -10.61 11.64
CA GLY A 170 -29.34 -11.37 10.78
C GLY A 170 -30.11 -10.50 9.77
N ASP A 171 -29.73 -9.24 9.59
CA ASP A 171 -30.31 -8.35 8.58
C ASP A 171 -29.76 -8.66 7.17
N LEU A 172 -28.54 -9.20 7.10
CA LEU A 172 -27.89 -9.71 5.89
C LEU A 172 -27.52 -11.19 6.05
N HIS A 173 -27.55 -11.92 4.94
CA HIS A 173 -27.17 -13.32 4.86
C HIS A 173 -26.02 -13.50 3.85
N VAL A 174 -25.03 -14.32 4.21
CA VAL A 174 -24.00 -14.79 3.28
C VAL A 174 -24.60 -15.92 2.45
N LEU A 175 -24.90 -15.65 1.18
CA LEU A 175 -25.51 -16.59 0.25
C LEU A 175 -24.47 -17.49 -0.45
N ALA A 176 -23.28 -16.93 -0.73
CA ALA A 176 -22.15 -17.66 -1.29
C ALA A 176 -20.81 -17.01 -0.91
N GLY A 177 -19.75 -17.81 -0.83
CA GLY A 177 -18.39 -17.38 -0.48
C GLY A 177 -17.96 -17.81 0.92
N ASP A 178 -16.93 -17.15 1.44
CA ASP A 178 -16.42 -17.38 2.80
C ASP A 178 -17.33 -16.68 3.83
N ARG A 179 -17.36 -17.21 5.07
CA ARG A 179 -17.98 -16.54 6.23
C ARG A 179 -17.31 -15.20 6.51
N LYS A 180 -16.01 -15.09 6.22
CA LYS A 180 -15.31 -13.80 6.23
C LYS A 180 -15.71 -13.01 4.99
N ILE A 181 -16.16 -11.77 5.18
CA ILE A 181 -16.56 -10.90 4.08
C ILE A 181 -15.35 -10.58 3.20
N ARG A 182 -15.44 -10.96 1.93
CA ARG A 182 -14.44 -10.74 0.88
C ARG A 182 -15.12 -10.15 -0.34
N ASN A 183 -14.34 -9.66 -1.30
CA ASN A 183 -14.83 -9.06 -2.54
C ASN A 183 -15.84 -9.96 -3.29
N ASP A 184 -15.64 -11.27 -3.29
CA ASP A 184 -16.47 -12.28 -3.94
C ASP A 184 -17.64 -12.79 -3.09
N THR A 185 -17.74 -12.37 -1.82
CA THR A 185 -18.85 -12.75 -0.95
C THR A 185 -20.16 -12.20 -1.50
N LEU A 186 -21.10 -13.10 -1.76
CA LEU A 186 -22.47 -12.78 -2.16
C LEU A 186 -23.33 -12.63 -0.92
N LEU A 187 -23.92 -11.45 -0.77
CA LEU A 187 -24.78 -11.06 0.34
C LEU A 187 -26.22 -10.90 -0.15
N GLY A 188 -27.19 -11.20 0.69
CA GLY A 188 -28.59 -10.92 0.40
C GLY A 188 -29.42 -10.66 1.64
N PHE A 189 -30.52 -9.95 1.47
CA PHE A 189 -31.44 -9.59 2.55
C PHE A 189 -32.42 -10.71 2.91
N ARG A 190 -32.42 -11.79 2.14
CA ARG A 190 -33.17 -13.03 2.39
C ARG A 190 -32.32 -14.24 2.02
N PRO A 191 -32.47 -15.40 2.68
CA PRO A 191 -31.69 -16.60 2.38
C PRO A 191 -31.83 -17.14 0.95
N ALA A 192 -32.92 -16.79 0.26
CA ALA A 192 -33.23 -17.23 -1.10
C ALA A 192 -33.30 -16.07 -2.11
N ALA A 193 -32.66 -14.93 -1.80
CA ALA A 193 -32.69 -13.76 -2.68
C ALA A 193 -32.02 -14.04 -4.04
N ALA A 194 -32.71 -13.68 -5.12
CA ALA A 194 -32.23 -13.64 -6.50
C ALA A 194 -33.07 -12.60 -7.26
N PRO A 195 -32.54 -11.76 -8.17
CA PRO A 195 -31.19 -11.66 -8.74
C PRO A 195 -30.45 -10.35 -8.36
N LEU A 196 -29.25 -10.17 -8.93
CA LEU A 196 -28.31 -9.07 -8.68
C LEU A 196 -28.73 -7.75 -9.35
N ALA A 197 -28.55 -6.63 -8.65
CA ALA A 197 -28.66 -5.29 -9.21
C ALA A 197 -27.66 -5.05 -10.36
N THR A 198 -27.99 -4.15 -11.29
CA THR A 198 -27.12 -3.87 -12.44
C THR A 198 -25.96 -2.94 -12.05
N PRO A 199 -24.82 -2.95 -12.78
CA PRO A 199 -23.71 -2.03 -12.51
C PRO A 199 -24.10 -0.54 -12.46
N ALA A 200 -25.04 -0.11 -13.31
CA ALA A 200 -25.49 1.28 -13.36
C ALA A 200 -26.26 1.73 -12.10
N ASP A 201 -26.93 0.79 -11.43
CA ASP A 201 -27.64 1.07 -10.18
C ASP A 201 -26.65 1.43 -9.07
N TRP A 202 -25.51 0.73 -9.03
CA TRP A 202 -24.49 0.95 -8.01
C TRP A 202 -23.79 2.30 -8.10
N GLU A 203 -23.55 2.82 -9.31
CA GLU A 203 -22.94 4.14 -9.47
C GLU A 203 -23.83 5.24 -8.90
N ARG A 204 -25.15 5.16 -9.14
CA ARG A 204 -26.12 6.12 -8.58
C ARG A 204 -26.24 5.99 -7.06
N ILE A 205 -26.28 4.76 -6.55
CA ILE A 205 -26.34 4.50 -5.10
C ILE A 205 -25.08 5.05 -4.42
N ALA A 206 -23.89 4.75 -4.97
CA ALA A 206 -22.62 5.19 -4.41
C ALA A 206 -22.49 6.72 -4.38
N LEU A 207 -22.91 7.41 -5.46
CA LEU A 207 -22.91 8.87 -5.51
C LEU A 207 -23.76 9.47 -4.38
N ARG A 208 -25.00 9.00 -4.22
CA ARG A 208 -25.90 9.46 -3.15
C ARG A 208 -25.33 9.16 -1.76
N TRP A 209 -24.78 7.96 -1.56
CA TRP A 209 -24.21 7.59 -0.26
C TRP A 209 -22.99 8.45 0.06
N ASN A 210 -22.11 8.69 -0.89
CA ASN A 210 -20.94 9.52 -0.67
C ASN A 210 -21.29 11.00 -0.44
N ASP A 211 -22.40 11.53 -0.99
CA ASP A 211 -22.90 12.85 -0.59
C ASP A 211 -23.12 12.94 0.93
N GLU A 212 -23.63 11.87 1.54
CA GLU A 212 -23.89 11.79 2.98
C GLU A 212 -22.62 11.44 3.80
N LEU A 213 -21.79 10.54 3.28
CA LEU A 213 -20.68 9.94 4.03
C LEU A 213 -19.38 10.73 3.94
N MET A 214 -19.12 11.43 2.83
CA MET A 214 -17.83 12.08 2.56
C MET A 214 -17.38 13.08 3.63
N PRO A 215 -18.26 13.96 4.18
CA PRO A 215 -17.88 14.84 5.27
C PRO A 215 -17.34 14.07 6.47
N GLY A 216 -17.95 12.92 6.78
CA GLY A 216 -17.48 12.00 7.81
C GLY A 216 -16.17 11.32 7.43
N LEU A 217 -16.04 10.81 6.20
CA LEU A 217 -14.86 10.09 5.74
C LEU A 217 -13.58 10.96 5.76
N ILE A 218 -13.69 12.22 5.34
CA ILE A 218 -12.57 13.17 5.30
C ILE A 218 -12.22 13.69 6.70
N THR A 219 -13.22 14.12 7.47
CA THR A 219 -13.00 14.84 8.74
C THR A 219 -12.91 13.93 9.98
N ALA A 220 -13.16 12.62 9.84
CA ALA A 220 -13.27 11.75 11.01
C ALA A 220 -11.94 11.51 11.71
N GLN A 221 -11.89 11.97 12.96
CA GLN A 221 -11.16 11.32 14.05
C GLN A 221 -11.85 10.01 14.44
N THR A 222 -11.15 9.09 15.12
CA THR A 222 -11.60 7.72 15.43
C THR A 222 -13.04 7.60 15.95
N ARG A 223 -13.52 8.56 16.77
CA ARG A 223 -14.90 8.53 17.31
C ARG A 223 -15.99 8.78 16.27
N LYS A 224 -15.71 9.56 15.22
CA LYS A 224 -16.67 9.82 14.14
C LYS A 224 -16.80 8.62 13.19
N LEU A 225 -15.80 7.74 13.11
CA LEU A 225 -15.82 6.55 12.24
C LEU A 225 -16.95 5.57 12.62
N ALA A 226 -17.22 5.37 13.91
CA ALA A 226 -18.32 4.52 14.35
C ALA A 226 -19.69 5.06 13.90
N ALA A 227 -19.87 6.38 13.88
CA ALA A 227 -21.10 6.99 13.37
C ALA A 227 -21.24 6.81 11.86
N VAL A 228 -20.13 6.89 11.10
CA VAL A 228 -20.12 6.63 9.65
C VAL A 228 -20.44 5.15 9.37
N ALA A 229 -19.85 4.21 10.12
CA ALA A 229 -20.15 2.79 9.99
C ALA A 229 -21.63 2.47 10.27
N ARG A 230 -22.19 3.05 11.35
CA ARG A 230 -23.62 2.93 11.65
C ARG A 230 -24.50 3.50 10.54
N ARG A 231 -24.15 4.68 10.01
CA ARG A 231 -24.89 5.28 8.88
C ARG A 231 -24.80 4.41 7.62
N LEU A 232 -23.62 3.86 7.32
CA LEU A 232 -23.44 2.90 6.23
C LEU A 232 -24.32 1.66 6.41
N ARG A 233 -24.47 1.16 7.65
CA ARG A 233 -25.38 0.05 7.94
C ARG A 233 -26.84 0.43 7.69
N GLU A 234 -27.29 1.60 8.13
CA GLU A 234 -28.65 2.08 7.83
C GLU A 234 -28.89 2.15 6.32
N LEU A 235 -27.95 2.74 5.57
CA LEU A 235 -28.00 2.83 4.12
C LEU A 235 -28.03 1.45 3.44
N LEU A 236 -27.26 0.47 3.94
CA LEU A 236 -27.32 -0.92 3.48
C LEU A 236 -28.74 -1.49 3.61
N LEU A 237 -29.45 -1.21 4.71
CA LEU A 237 -30.80 -1.72 4.94
C LEU A 237 -31.86 -1.03 4.07
N GLU A 238 -31.55 0.10 3.44
CA GLU A 238 -32.41 0.79 2.47
C GLU A 238 -32.33 0.16 1.06
N LEU A 239 -31.30 -0.64 0.77
CA LEU A 239 -31.07 -1.25 -0.55
C LEU A 239 -32.25 -2.07 -1.11
N PRO A 240 -33.01 -2.86 -0.32
CA PRO A 240 -34.21 -3.54 -0.82
C PRO A 240 -35.27 -2.58 -1.37
N GLY A 241 -35.41 -1.39 -0.77
CA GLY A 241 -36.32 -0.34 -1.26
C GLY A 241 -35.88 0.26 -2.60
N LEU A 242 -34.62 0.03 -2.99
CA LEU A 242 -34.04 0.42 -4.28
C LEU A 242 -34.03 -0.75 -5.29
N GLY A 243 -34.69 -1.87 -4.98
CA GLY A 243 -34.76 -3.05 -5.85
C GLY A 243 -33.55 -3.97 -5.77
N VAL A 244 -32.68 -3.80 -4.77
CA VAL A 244 -31.49 -4.65 -4.59
C VAL A 244 -31.78 -5.72 -3.53
N GLU A 245 -32.02 -6.95 -3.97
CA GLU A 245 -32.26 -8.07 -3.05
C GLU A 245 -30.98 -8.83 -2.65
N ALA A 246 -29.98 -8.82 -3.52
CA ALA A 246 -28.67 -9.43 -3.31
C ALA A 246 -27.57 -8.66 -4.05
N PHE A 247 -26.34 -8.72 -3.54
CA PHE A 247 -25.18 -8.04 -4.12
C PHE A 247 -23.87 -8.74 -3.74
N ARG A 248 -22.84 -8.64 -4.59
CA ARG A 248 -21.48 -9.00 -4.16
C ARG A 248 -20.85 -7.81 -3.44
N PHE A 249 -20.06 -8.08 -2.41
CA PHE A 249 -19.40 -7.02 -1.65
C PHE A 249 -18.59 -6.05 -2.54
N LYS A 250 -17.87 -6.57 -3.54
CA LYS A 250 -17.12 -5.75 -4.51
C LYS A 250 -18.00 -4.80 -5.32
N ASP A 251 -19.21 -5.24 -5.70
CA ASP A 251 -20.09 -4.49 -6.60
C ASP A 251 -20.56 -3.18 -5.96
N LEU A 252 -20.70 -3.16 -4.62
CA LEU A 252 -20.98 -1.94 -3.85
C LEU A 252 -19.70 -1.18 -3.48
N LEU A 253 -18.64 -1.89 -3.11
CA LEU A 253 -17.41 -1.29 -2.61
C LEU A 253 -16.68 -0.45 -3.68
N ASP A 254 -16.56 -0.97 -4.90
CA ASP A 254 -15.74 -0.35 -5.95
C ASP A 254 -16.30 1.00 -6.40
N PRO A 255 -17.61 1.16 -6.66
CA PRO A 255 -18.20 2.46 -6.96
C PRO A 255 -18.03 3.48 -5.82
N LEU A 256 -18.22 3.05 -4.57
CA LEU A 256 -18.01 3.92 -3.40
C LEU A 256 -16.57 4.45 -3.33
N LYS A 257 -15.59 3.57 -3.52
CA LYS A 257 -14.17 3.97 -3.56
C LYS A 257 -13.87 4.90 -4.72
N ARG A 258 -14.38 4.58 -5.92
CA ARG A 258 -14.11 5.36 -7.14
C ARG A 258 -14.62 6.79 -6.99
N ASP A 259 -15.87 6.95 -6.58
CA ASP A 259 -16.48 8.27 -6.40
C ASP A 259 -15.81 9.05 -5.26
N ALA A 260 -15.53 8.40 -4.11
CA ALA A 260 -14.84 9.04 -2.99
C ALA A 260 -13.45 9.56 -3.40
N ARG A 261 -12.67 8.75 -4.14
CA ARG A 261 -11.36 9.16 -4.66
C ARG A 261 -11.45 10.26 -5.71
N GLY A 262 -12.44 10.19 -6.60
CA GLY A 262 -12.68 11.22 -7.61
C GLY A 262 -12.95 12.59 -6.99
N ARG A 263 -13.88 12.64 -6.03
CA ARG A 263 -14.18 13.87 -5.28
C ARG A 263 -12.97 14.39 -4.49
N TRP A 264 -12.21 13.48 -3.88
CA TRP A 264 -10.99 13.86 -3.17
C TRP A 264 -9.93 14.45 -4.11
N ALA A 265 -9.76 13.89 -5.30
CA ALA A 265 -8.86 14.44 -6.31
C ALA A 265 -9.31 15.84 -6.74
N THR A 266 -10.61 16.05 -7.03
CA THR A 266 -11.15 17.37 -7.38
C THR A 266 -10.93 18.40 -6.28
N LEU A 267 -11.11 18.04 -5.00
CA LEU A 267 -10.83 18.96 -3.89
C LEU A 267 -9.36 19.37 -3.82
N LEU A 268 -8.43 18.46 -4.14
CA LEU A 268 -7.01 18.78 -4.20
C LEU A 268 -6.66 19.66 -5.41
N GLU A 269 -7.28 19.41 -6.57
CA GLU A 269 -7.11 20.24 -7.78
C GLU A 269 -7.67 21.66 -7.56
N GLU A 270 -8.83 21.80 -6.91
CA GLU A 270 -9.42 23.11 -6.58
C GLU A 270 -8.57 23.90 -5.57
N GLU A 271 -7.88 23.22 -4.65
CA GLU A 271 -6.90 23.85 -3.75
C GLU A 271 -5.65 24.35 -4.50
N GLU A 272 -5.24 23.67 -5.58
CA GLU A 272 -4.09 24.04 -6.41
C GLU A 272 -4.43 25.19 -7.40
N ASP A 273 -5.56 25.12 -8.10
CA ASP A 273 -6.03 26.16 -9.04
C ASP A 273 -6.58 27.40 -8.32
N GLY A 274 -7.06 27.22 -7.09
CA GLY A 274 -7.57 28.28 -6.20
C GLY A 274 -6.49 29.19 -5.61
N GLY A 275 -5.36 29.38 -6.30
CA GLY A 275 -4.19 30.20 -5.97
C GLY A 275 -4.44 31.71 -5.75
N ALA A 276 -5.55 32.07 -5.13
CA ALA A 276 -5.88 33.39 -4.64
C ALA A 276 -6.45 33.31 -3.20
N GLY A 277 -5.59 32.97 -2.23
CA GLY A 277 -5.77 33.53 -0.88
C GLY A 277 -6.27 32.62 0.23
N VAL A 278 -6.11 31.30 0.16
CA VAL A 278 -6.03 30.49 1.40
C VAL A 278 -4.68 30.80 2.06
N SER A 279 -4.67 31.93 2.76
CA SER A 279 -3.56 32.60 3.45
C SER A 279 -2.22 31.84 3.50
N GLY A 280 -1.28 32.19 2.62
CA GLY A 280 0.14 31.85 2.79
C GLY A 280 0.69 32.21 4.20
N GLN A 281 0.01 33.12 4.90
CA GLN A 281 0.27 33.45 6.31
C GLN A 281 0.12 32.24 7.26
N GLY A 282 -0.84 31.34 7.03
CA GLY A 282 -1.02 30.15 7.88
C GLY A 282 0.11 29.15 7.72
N PHE A 283 0.51 28.89 6.47
CA PHE A 283 1.60 27.96 6.17
C PHE A 283 2.96 28.53 6.61
N GLU A 284 3.24 29.80 6.31
CA GLU A 284 4.47 30.48 6.76
C GLU A 284 4.60 30.52 8.28
N GLU A 285 3.49 30.71 9.00
CA GLU A 285 3.46 30.67 10.46
C GLU A 285 3.77 29.27 10.99
N VAL A 286 3.25 28.21 10.34
CA VAL A 286 3.62 26.82 10.67
C VAL A 286 5.11 26.59 10.40
N ALA A 287 5.65 27.04 9.27
CA ALA A 287 7.08 26.98 8.96
C ALA A 287 7.94 27.61 10.03
N ARG A 288 7.56 28.81 10.44
CA ARG A 288 8.26 29.59 11.46
C ARG A 288 8.23 28.90 12.81
N ARG A 289 7.06 28.37 13.20
CA ARG A 289 6.90 27.61 14.47
C ARG A 289 7.70 26.33 14.48
N VAL A 290 7.62 25.52 13.42
CA VAL A 290 8.39 24.27 13.33
C VAL A 290 9.88 24.55 13.36
N SER A 291 10.35 25.56 12.61
CA SER A 291 11.76 25.97 12.64
C SER A 291 12.20 26.41 14.04
N ALA A 292 11.41 27.25 14.72
CA ALA A 292 11.70 27.70 16.08
C ALA A 292 11.69 26.54 17.10
N SER A 293 10.83 25.56 16.92
CA SER A 293 10.78 24.38 17.78
C SER A 293 11.95 23.41 17.54
N ILE A 294 12.44 23.28 16.30
CA ILE A 294 13.68 22.54 16.00
C ILE A 294 14.88 23.20 16.72
N GLU A 295 14.93 24.53 16.81
CA GLU A 295 15.97 25.24 17.58
C GLU A 295 15.95 24.91 19.07
N ARG A 296 14.74 24.85 19.64
CA ARG A 296 14.53 24.63 21.08
C ARG A 296 14.60 23.17 21.51
N LEU A 297 14.61 22.24 20.55
CA LEU A 297 14.66 20.81 20.84
C LEU A 297 15.97 20.45 21.58
N GLU A 298 15.85 19.73 22.70
CA GLU A 298 16.96 19.15 23.46
C GLU A 298 17.55 17.93 22.73
N ALA A 299 18.19 18.19 21.59
CA ALA A 299 18.90 17.20 20.79
C ALA A 299 20.32 17.69 20.49
N ASP A 300 21.22 16.76 20.12
CA ASP A 300 22.56 17.13 19.69
C ASP A 300 22.51 18.01 18.42
N SER A 301 23.57 18.80 18.23
CA SER A 301 23.67 19.78 17.12
C SER A 301 23.51 19.13 15.75
N ARG A 302 23.99 17.89 15.57
CA ARG A 302 23.88 17.14 14.31
C ARG A 302 22.43 16.75 14.05
N THR A 303 21.70 16.27 15.05
CA THR A 303 20.28 15.96 14.93
C THR A 303 19.45 17.19 14.57
N ARG A 304 19.67 18.33 15.25
CA ARG A 304 18.99 19.59 14.89
C ARG A 304 19.30 20.04 13.46
N SER A 305 20.56 19.96 13.04
CA SER A 305 20.93 20.29 11.65
C SER A 305 20.24 19.38 10.64
N GLN A 306 20.13 18.08 10.90
CA GLN A 306 19.43 17.14 10.02
C GLN A 306 17.92 17.38 9.99
N LEU A 307 17.30 17.74 11.12
CA LEU A 307 15.90 18.15 11.19
C LEU A 307 15.64 19.42 10.37
N ARG A 308 16.51 20.42 10.44
CA ARG A 308 16.41 21.64 9.61
C ARG A 308 16.49 21.30 8.12
N THR A 309 17.48 20.49 7.72
CA THR A 309 17.64 20.08 6.31
C THR A 309 16.42 19.31 5.80
N LEU A 310 15.89 18.39 6.62
CA LEU A 310 14.69 17.63 6.30
C LEU A 310 13.45 18.53 6.23
N TRP A 311 13.24 19.40 7.23
CA TRP A 311 12.13 20.34 7.26
C TRP A 311 12.16 21.30 6.07
N HIS A 312 13.32 21.87 5.75
CA HIS A 312 13.49 22.79 4.62
C HIS A 312 13.22 22.11 3.28
N HIS A 313 13.59 20.83 3.15
CA HIS A 313 13.26 20.04 1.96
C HIS A 313 11.76 19.82 1.83
N LEU A 314 11.09 19.37 2.90
CA LEU A 314 9.64 19.17 2.91
C LEU A 314 8.91 20.49 2.63
N TRP A 315 9.37 21.59 3.23
CA TRP A 315 8.84 22.93 3.02
C TRP A 315 8.94 23.36 1.55
N ARG A 316 10.12 23.23 0.93
CA ARG A 316 10.29 23.56 -0.49
C ARG A 316 9.42 22.71 -1.41
N GLN A 317 9.28 21.41 -1.11
CA GLN A 317 8.42 20.52 -1.90
C GLN A 317 6.93 20.90 -1.84
N HIS A 318 6.51 21.61 -0.80
CA HIS A 318 5.13 22.07 -0.64
C HIS A 318 4.91 23.54 -1.05
N GLY A 319 5.97 24.33 -1.23
CA GLY A 319 5.89 25.77 -1.50
C GLY A 319 6.27 26.21 -2.92
N GLU A 320 7.03 25.40 -3.67
CA GLU A 320 7.26 25.62 -5.10
C GLU A 320 6.25 24.79 -5.90
N GLU A 321 5.48 25.47 -6.76
CA GLU A 321 4.42 24.91 -7.61
C GLU A 321 4.83 23.55 -8.22
N ALA A 322 3.98 22.55 -7.98
CA ALA A 322 3.96 21.19 -8.51
C ALA A 322 5.34 20.48 -8.64
N PRO A 323 5.68 19.51 -7.76
CA PRO A 323 6.78 18.60 -8.06
C PRO A 323 6.50 17.90 -9.40
N GLU A 324 7.45 17.99 -10.35
CA GLU A 324 7.42 17.27 -11.64
C GLU A 324 7.01 15.80 -11.42
N ALA A 325 5.72 15.45 -11.61
CA ALA A 325 5.04 14.13 -11.71
C ALA A 325 5.59 12.89 -10.95
N GLY A 326 6.57 13.06 -10.08
CA GLY A 326 7.35 12.03 -9.43
C GLY A 326 6.93 11.99 -7.98
N GLY A 327 6.35 10.87 -7.57
CA GLY A 327 5.85 10.67 -6.22
C GLY A 327 6.91 10.92 -5.13
N PRO A 328 6.50 10.86 -3.85
CA PRO A 328 7.38 11.15 -2.73
C PRO A 328 8.65 10.29 -2.77
N PRO A 329 9.85 10.89 -2.63
CA PRO A 329 11.10 10.16 -2.75
C PRO A 329 11.22 9.08 -1.67
N SER A 330 11.66 7.88 -2.06
CA SER A 330 11.97 6.80 -1.10
C SER A 330 13.00 7.28 -0.07
N TYR A 331 13.02 6.70 1.14
CA TYR A 331 14.03 7.04 2.17
C TYR A 331 15.48 6.89 1.70
N ARG A 332 15.73 6.00 0.73
CA ARG A 332 17.04 5.89 0.09
C ARG A 332 17.37 7.13 -0.74
N GLN A 333 16.46 7.56 -1.61
CA GLN A 333 16.62 8.76 -2.43
C GLN A 333 16.70 10.00 -1.56
N LEU A 334 15.84 10.10 -0.54
CA LEU A 334 15.82 11.21 0.41
C LEU A 334 17.13 11.30 1.21
N GLY A 335 17.64 10.17 1.71
CA GLY A 335 18.91 10.12 2.42
C GLY A 335 20.10 10.55 1.56
N GLN A 336 20.11 10.15 0.28
CA GLN A 336 21.11 10.59 -0.69
C GLN A 336 20.99 12.08 -0.99
N ARG A 337 19.78 12.59 -1.27
CA ARG A 337 19.53 14.00 -1.59
C ARG A 337 19.90 14.93 -0.44
N LEU A 338 19.60 14.53 0.80
CA LEU A 338 19.80 15.36 1.99
C LEU A 338 21.13 15.10 2.69
N SER A 339 21.94 14.15 2.22
CA SER A 339 23.14 13.67 2.92
C SER A 339 22.84 13.23 4.36
N ILE A 340 21.67 12.63 4.58
CA ILE A 340 21.23 12.07 5.86
C ILE A 340 21.31 10.55 5.77
N PRO A 341 22.00 9.85 6.70
CA PRO A 341 22.03 8.39 6.68
C PRO A 341 20.60 7.84 6.75
N ARG A 342 20.28 6.88 5.87
CA ARG A 342 18.93 6.33 5.68
C ARG A 342 18.31 5.87 7.00
N GLU A 343 19.11 5.23 7.83
CA GLU A 343 18.74 4.71 9.15
C GLU A 343 18.30 5.79 10.14
N ARG A 344 18.68 7.06 9.93
CA ARG A 344 18.27 8.18 10.78
C ARG A 344 16.94 8.80 10.38
N LEU A 345 16.51 8.65 9.12
CA LEU A 345 15.30 9.30 8.61
C LEU A 345 14.04 8.95 9.40
N PRO A 346 13.75 7.69 9.77
CA PRO A 346 12.56 7.37 10.56
C PRO A 346 12.49 8.14 11.88
N GLY A 347 13.60 8.16 12.65
CA GLY A 347 13.67 8.90 13.91
C GLY A 347 13.54 10.41 13.74
N LEU A 348 14.06 10.98 12.65
CA LEU A 348 13.90 12.40 12.34
C LEU A 348 12.44 12.75 11.97
N PHE A 349 11.75 11.88 11.22
CA PHE A 349 10.31 12.05 10.95
C PHE A 349 9.48 11.95 12.22
N ASP A 350 9.81 11.04 13.13
CA ASP A 350 9.12 10.92 14.42
C ASP A 350 9.31 12.16 15.28
N LEU A 351 10.52 12.72 15.34
CA LEU A 351 10.78 13.99 16.02
C LEU A 351 10.04 15.15 15.37
N LEU A 352 10.01 15.25 14.04
CA LEU A 352 9.21 16.27 13.35
C LEU A 352 7.72 16.16 13.68
N ARG A 353 7.16 14.95 13.72
CA ARG A 353 5.75 14.74 14.11
C ARG A 353 5.43 15.17 15.54
N GLN A 354 6.40 15.11 16.45
CA GLN A 354 6.24 15.59 17.83
C GLN A 354 6.28 17.13 17.91
N ILE A 355 7.02 17.76 17.00
CA ILE A 355 7.28 19.19 16.98
C ILE A 355 6.20 19.97 16.22
N VAL A 356 5.62 19.38 15.17
CA VAL A 356 4.53 19.99 14.41
C VAL A 356 3.29 20.07 15.32
N PRO A 357 2.79 21.28 15.63
CA PRO A 357 1.62 21.43 16.48
C PRO A 357 0.44 20.67 15.88
N ARG A 358 -0.21 19.83 16.69
CA ARG A 358 -1.43 19.11 16.33
C ARG A 358 -2.64 20.03 16.25
#